data_AF-B0ENX2-F1
#
_entry.id   AF-B0ENX2-F1
#
_cell.length_a   1.000
_cell.length_b   1.000
_cell.length_c   1.000
_cell.angle_alpha   90.00
_cell.angle_beta   90.00
_cell.angle_gamma   90.00
#
_symmetry.space_group_name_H-M   'P 1'
#
loop_
_entity.id
_entity.type
_entity.pdbx_description
1 polymer ?
#
loop_
_entity_poly.entity_id
_entity_poly.type
_entity_poly.pdbx_seq_one_letter_code
_entity_poly.pdbx_strand_id
1 'polypeptide(L)'
;MSSYIHTLPINTSSEPEKVKKKVVRIWTTREEMLLIEGIKRYGINNWEEVASMVPTRTKKQCRERYLNNNESIYHRPWSQEEDNLILQKRKEIGNKWTIIASYLEGRSPNDVKNHFFGRLQKVNCIKEETNLHTTNIIPSELSTLQSIFKPVE
;
A
#
# COMPACT_ATOMS: atom_id res chain seq x y z
N MET A 1 -48.47 -53.90 6.30
CA MET A 1 -48.75 -53.35 4.96
C MET A 1 -47.98 -52.06 4.80
N SER A 2 -47.05 -52.07 3.84
CA SER A 2 -46.37 -50.94 3.20
C SER A 2 -45.63 -49.90 4.04
N SER A 3 -44.34 -50.17 4.16
CA SER A 3 -43.20 -49.25 4.05
C SER A 3 -43.44 -47.96 3.26
N TYR A 4 -42.98 -46.82 3.79
CA TYR A 4 -42.35 -45.76 2.99
C TYR A 4 -41.50 -44.83 3.87
N ILE A 5 -40.20 -45.11 3.97
CA ILE A 5 -39.21 -44.13 4.42
C ILE A 5 -38.95 -43.22 3.23
N HIS A 6 -39.37 -41.95 3.33
CA HIS A 6 -39.12 -40.95 2.29
C HIS A 6 -37.67 -40.45 2.45
N THR A 7 -36.72 -41.08 1.76
CA THR A 7 -35.35 -40.55 1.65
C THR A 7 -35.38 -39.30 0.75
N LEU A 8 -35.08 -38.14 1.33
CA LEU A 8 -34.83 -36.91 0.57
C LEU A 8 -33.51 -37.06 -0.20
N PRO A 9 -33.43 -36.65 -1.47
CA PRO A 9 -32.19 -36.69 -2.22
C PRO A 9 -31.19 -35.69 -1.62
N ILE A 10 -29.98 -36.19 -1.34
CA ILE A 10 -28.82 -35.38 -0.99
C ILE A 10 -28.52 -34.49 -2.20
N ASN A 11 -28.78 -33.19 -2.07
CA ASN A 11 -28.35 -32.20 -3.05
C ASN A 11 -26.83 -32.03 -2.97
N THR A 12 -26.10 -32.90 -3.65
CA THR A 12 -24.70 -32.70 -3.98
C THR A 12 -24.60 -31.72 -5.14
N SER A 13 -24.65 -30.43 -4.84
CA SER A 13 -24.17 -29.41 -5.78
C SER A 13 -23.55 -28.26 -5.01
N SER A 14 -22.32 -28.49 -4.54
CA SER A 14 -21.39 -27.41 -4.21
C SER A 14 -20.33 -27.36 -5.30
N GLU A 15 -20.73 -26.95 -6.50
CA GLU A 15 -19.78 -26.42 -7.47
C GLU A 15 -19.10 -25.18 -6.85
N PRO A 16 -17.77 -25.06 -6.93
CA PRO A 16 -17.09 -23.88 -6.41
C PRO A 16 -17.46 -22.66 -7.27
N GLU A 17 -18.28 -21.76 -6.73
CA GLU A 17 -18.59 -20.48 -7.37
C GLU A 17 -17.29 -19.73 -7.69
N LYS A 18 -17.06 -19.50 -8.99
CA LYS A 18 -15.91 -18.73 -9.49
C LYS A 18 -15.99 -17.30 -8.95
N VAL A 19 -15.16 -16.98 -7.95
CA VAL A 19 -15.03 -15.64 -7.40
C VAL A 19 -14.57 -14.67 -8.50
N LYS A 20 -15.49 -13.80 -8.97
CA LYS A 20 -15.20 -12.79 -9.98
C LYS A 20 -14.17 -11.80 -9.42
N LYS A 21 -12.98 -11.73 -10.04
CA LYS A 21 -11.92 -10.79 -9.66
C LYS A 21 -12.43 -9.35 -9.83
N LYS A 22 -12.43 -8.57 -8.74
CA LYS A 22 -12.88 -7.17 -8.73
C LYS A 22 -11.90 -6.30 -9.53
N VAL A 23 -12.32 -5.79 -10.68
CA VAL A 23 -11.52 -4.85 -11.48
C VAL A 23 -11.43 -3.51 -10.72
N VAL A 24 -10.20 -3.08 -10.41
CA VAL A 24 -9.96 -1.81 -9.72
C VAL A 24 -9.84 -0.69 -10.75
N ARG A 25 -10.82 0.22 -10.78
CA ARG A 25 -10.85 1.36 -11.70
C ARG A 25 -10.05 2.54 -11.13
N ILE A 26 -8.98 2.92 -11.82
CA ILE A 26 -8.11 4.06 -11.48
C ILE A 26 -8.89 5.38 -11.55
N TRP A 27 -8.64 6.31 -10.62
CA TRP A 27 -9.22 7.65 -10.65
C TRP A 27 -8.54 8.51 -11.72
N THR A 28 -9.34 9.15 -12.56
CA THR A 28 -8.82 10.11 -13.56
C THR A 28 -8.74 11.52 -12.98
N THR A 29 -7.86 12.35 -13.52
CA THR A 29 -7.74 13.77 -13.12
C THR A 29 -9.07 14.51 -13.20
N ARG A 30 -9.90 14.23 -14.22
CA ARG A 30 -11.23 14.83 -14.37
C ARG A 30 -12.17 14.42 -13.23
N GLU A 31 -12.20 13.13 -12.87
CA GLU A 31 -13.01 12.65 -11.75
C GLU A 31 -12.55 13.27 -10.42
N GLU A 32 -11.23 13.45 -10.23
CA GLU A 32 -10.68 14.11 -9.04
C GLU A 32 -11.04 15.59 -8.96
N MET A 33 -10.98 16.31 -10.08
CA MET A 33 -11.40 17.70 -10.14
C MET A 33 -12.88 17.86 -9.75
N LEU A 34 -13.75 17.02 -10.33
CA LEU A 34 -15.18 17.02 -10.02
C LEU A 34 -15.45 16.67 -8.54
N LEU A 35 -14.69 15.72 -7.98
CA LEU A 35 -14.76 15.36 -6.56
C LEU A 35 -14.41 16.56 -5.67
N ILE A 36 -13.30 17.25 -5.96
CA ILE A 36 -12.84 18.41 -5.18
C ILE A 36 -13.85 19.56 -5.31
N GLU A 37 -14.35 19.81 -6.51
CA GLU A 37 -15.35 20.86 -6.77
C GLU A 37 -16.66 20.58 -6.02
N GLY A 38 -17.14 19.32 -6.06
CA GLY A 38 -18.33 18.91 -5.31
C GLY A 38 -18.17 19.09 -3.81
N ILE A 39 -17.00 18.76 -3.26
CA ILE A 39 -16.72 18.95 -1.83
C ILE A 39 -16.66 20.45 -1.48
N LYS A 40 -16.06 21.28 -2.34
CA LYS A 40 -16.05 22.75 -2.16
C LYS A 40 -17.46 23.34 -2.18
N ARG A 41 -18.34 22.80 -3.02
CA ARG A 41 -19.70 23.30 -3.20
C ARG A 41 -20.68 22.84 -2.12
N TYR A 42 -20.65 21.55 -1.77
CA TYR A 42 -21.65 20.93 -0.90
C TYR A 42 -21.11 20.57 0.48
N GLY A 43 -19.80 20.59 0.69
CA GLY A 43 -19.14 20.24 1.95
C GLY A 43 -18.84 18.75 2.11
N ILE A 44 -17.96 18.43 3.07
CA ILE A 44 -17.43 17.08 3.33
C ILE A 44 -18.45 16.07 3.87
N ASN A 45 -19.65 16.50 4.26
CA ASN A 45 -20.67 15.60 4.83
C ASN A 45 -21.74 15.21 3.80
N ASN A 46 -21.84 15.93 2.69
CA ASN A 46 -22.90 15.79 1.69
C ASN A 46 -22.47 14.91 0.51
N TRP A 47 -22.03 13.69 0.80
CA TRP A 47 -21.47 12.78 -0.21
C TRP A 47 -22.43 12.39 -1.33
N GLU A 48 -23.73 12.54 -1.11
CA GLU A 48 -24.77 12.29 -2.12
C GLU A 48 -24.68 13.29 -3.26
N GLU A 49 -24.65 14.58 -2.91
CA GLU A 49 -24.48 15.68 -3.85
C GLU A 49 -23.07 15.71 -4.47
N VAL A 50 -22.05 15.32 -3.71
CA VAL A 50 -20.70 15.17 -4.26
C VAL A 50 -20.65 14.05 -5.32
N ALA A 51 -21.37 12.94 -5.11
CA ALA A 51 -21.41 11.85 -6.07
C ALA A 51 -22.21 12.19 -7.34
N SER A 52 -23.21 13.08 -7.25
CA SER A 52 -23.95 13.54 -8.43
C SER A 52 -23.05 14.29 -9.42
N MET A 53 -21.98 14.95 -8.94
CA MET A 53 -20.96 15.58 -9.77
C MET A 53 -19.96 14.59 -10.40
N VAL A 54 -19.84 13.38 -9.85
CA VAL A 54 -18.94 12.32 -10.37
C VAL A 54 -19.78 11.10 -10.77
N PRO A 55 -20.54 11.17 -11.89
CA PRO A 55 -21.54 10.14 -12.23
C PRO A 55 -20.93 8.76 -12.51
N THR A 56 -19.62 8.70 -12.77
CA THR A 56 -18.87 7.47 -12.98
C THR A 56 -18.49 6.73 -11.69
N ARG A 57 -18.76 7.34 -10.52
CA ARG A 57 -18.37 6.84 -9.20
C ARG A 57 -19.55 6.85 -8.24
N THR A 58 -19.48 5.98 -7.24
CA THR A 58 -20.48 5.90 -6.17
C THR A 58 -20.13 6.82 -5.01
N LYS A 59 -21.14 7.22 -4.22
CA LYS A 59 -21.00 7.94 -2.94
C LYS A 59 -19.90 7.37 -2.05
N LYS A 60 -19.87 6.05 -1.90
CA LYS A 60 -18.86 5.34 -1.12
C LYS A 60 -17.46 5.55 -1.68
N GLN A 61 -17.28 5.40 -2.99
CA GLN A 61 -15.98 5.60 -3.64
C GLN A 61 -15.49 7.05 -3.51
N CYS A 62 -16.37 8.05 -3.66
CA CYS A 62 -16.02 9.45 -3.48
C CYS A 62 -15.53 9.74 -2.06
N ARG A 63 -16.26 9.27 -1.05
CA ARG A 63 -15.86 9.41 0.35
C ARG A 63 -14.52 8.74 0.63
N GLU A 64 -14.37 7.48 0.22
CA GLU A 64 -13.12 6.73 0.41
C GLU A 64 -11.93 7.43 -0.28
N ARG A 65 -12.11 7.94 -1.51
CA ARG A 65 -11.05 8.66 -2.22
C ARG A 65 -10.62 9.91 -1.49
N TYR A 66 -11.57 10.70 -1.00
CA TYR A 66 -11.26 11.90 -0.26
C TYR A 66 -10.58 11.60 1.08
N LEU A 67 -11.11 10.66 1.86
CA LEU A 67 -10.51 10.31 3.16
C LEU A 67 -9.09 9.75 2.98
N ASN A 68 -8.88 8.79 2.07
CA ASN A 68 -7.56 8.22 1.83
C ASN A 68 -6.50 9.26 1.42
N ASN A 69 -6.91 10.36 0.78
CA ASN A 69 -6.01 11.44 0.36
C ASN A 69 -5.80 12.51 1.46
N ASN A 70 -6.79 12.73 2.34
CA ASN A 70 -6.76 13.77 3.38
C ASN A 70 -6.54 13.22 4.79
N GLU A 71 -6.37 11.91 4.94
CA GLU A 71 -6.07 11.25 6.22
C GLU A 71 -4.68 11.62 6.77
N SER A 72 -3.79 12.14 5.92
CA SER A 72 -2.48 12.61 6.36
C SER A 72 -2.61 13.91 7.14
N ILE A 73 -2.40 13.84 8.46
CA ILE A 73 -2.48 15.00 9.36
C ILE A 73 -1.36 16.01 9.01
N TYR A 74 -0.20 15.53 8.53
CA TYR A 74 0.89 16.37 8.05
C TYR A 74 1.44 15.90 6.70
N HIS A 75 1.37 16.76 5.69
CA HIS A 75 2.09 16.58 4.43
C HIS A 75 3.58 16.92 4.60
N ARG A 76 4.30 16.11 5.38
CA ARG A 76 5.74 16.24 5.62
C ARG A 76 6.53 15.08 5.00
N PRO A 77 7.80 15.28 4.59
CA PRO A 77 8.64 14.20 4.06
C PRO A 77 8.85 13.10 5.11
N TRP A 78 9.07 11.86 4.64
CA TRP A 78 9.42 10.74 5.50
C TRP A 78 10.85 10.84 5.98
N SER A 79 11.04 10.69 7.28
CA SER A 79 12.35 10.67 7.94
C SER A 79 12.91 9.24 8.01
N GLN A 80 14.22 9.12 8.14
CA GLN A 80 14.89 7.81 8.19
C GLN A 80 14.52 7.03 9.46
N GLU A 81 14.22 7.75 10.54
CA GLU A 81 13.74 7.20 11.81
C GLU A 81 12.36 6.54 11.63
N GLU A 82 11.44 7.22 10.94
CA GLU A 82 10.13 6.66 10.60
C GLU A 82 10.28 5.41 9.72
N ASP A 83 11.18 5.44 8.73
CA ASP A 83 11.45 4.29 7.85
C ASP A 83 11.93 3.07 8.65
N ASN A 84 12.90 3.28 9.54
CA ASN A 84 13.45 2.22 10.38
C ASN A 84 12.38 1.65 11.32
N LEU A 85 11.54 2.51 11.90
CA LEU A 85 10.46 2.09 12.78
C LEU A 85 9.42 1.25 12.03
N ILE A 86 9.03 1.64 10.82
CA ILE A 86 8.10 0.88 9.97
C ILE A 86 8.68 -0.51 9.67
N LEU A 87 9.95 -0.58 9.27
CA LEU A 87 10.60 -1.85 8.96
C LEU A 87 10.68 -2.76 10.19
N GLN A 88 11.10 -2.22 11.32
CA GLN A 88 11.21 -2.95 12.57
C GLN A 88 9.84 -3.49 13.01
N LYS A 89 8.84 -2.61 13.13
CA LYS A 89 7.50 -3.02 13.58
C LYS A 89 6.85 -4.00 12.60
N ARG A 90 7.00 -3.80 11.29
CA ARG A 90 6.50 -4.77 10.32
C ARG A 90 7.16 -6.15 10.49
N LYS A 91 8.45 -6.23 10.82
CA LYS A 91 9.13 -7.50 11.10
C LYS A 91 8.57 -8.19 12.36
N GLU A 92 8.19 -7.42 13.37
CA GLU A 92 7.61 -7.92 14.63
C GLU A 92 6.15 -8.37 14.47
N ILE A 93 5.28 -7.54 13.88
CA ILE A 93 3.82 -7.73 13.90
C ILE A 93 3.17 -7.96 12.53
N GLY A 94 3.93 -7.90 11.44
CA GLY A 94 3.45 -8.08 10.06
C GLY A 94 2.79 -6.83 9.46
N ASN A 95 1.95 -7.02 8.44
CA ASN A 95 1.26 -5.94 7.70
C ASN A 95 0.07 -5.34 8.49
N LYS A 96 0.27 -5.00 9.76
CA LYS A 96 -0.75 -4.39 10.63
C LYS A 96 -0.60 -2.87 10.64
N TRP A 97 -0.90 -2.23 9.51
CA TRP A 97 -0.63 -0.81 9.27
C TRP A 97 -1.30 0.14 10.26
N THR A 98 -2.47 -0.23 10.79
CA THR A 98 -3.16 0.55 11.83
C THR A 98 -2.35 0.60 13.13
N ILE A 99 -1.78 -0.52 13.53
CA ILE A 99 -0.93 -0.63 14.72
C ILE A 99 0.43 0.04 14.46
N ILE A 100 1.01 -0.13 13.27
CA ILE A 100 2.28 0.53 12.94
C ILE A 100 2.11 2.06 12.95
N ALA A 101 1.01 2.57 12.39
CA ALA A 101 0.71 4.00 12.39
C ALA A 101 0.50 4.58 13.79
N SER A 102 0.05 3.80 14.79
CA SER A 102 -0.07 4.31 16.16
C SER A 102 1.28 4.64 16.81
N TYR A 103 2.39 4.16 16.25
CA TYR A 103 3.75 4.54 16.68
C TYR A 103 4.31 5.75 15.92
N LEU A 104 3.57 6.27 14.93
CA LEU A 104 4.00 7.35 14.06
C LEU A 104 3.06 8.54 14.20
N GLU A 105 3.49 9.55 14.93
CA GLU A 105 2.68 10.74 15.14
C GLU A 105 2.42 11.48 13.83
N GLY A 106 1.12 11.65 13.51
CA GLY A 106 0.69 12.42 12.36
C GLY A 106 0.74 11.67 11.01
N ARG A 107 0.98 10.35 11.02
CA ARG A 107 0.88 9.49 9.83
C ARG A 107 -0.38 8.64 9.88
N SER A 108 -1.10 8.54 8.76
CA SER A 108 -2.23 7.62 8.67
C SER A 108 -1.78 6.18 8.39
N PRO A 109 -2.60 5.17 8.72
CA PRO A 109 -2.35 3.79 8.31
C PRO A 109 -2.18 3.62 6.80
N ASN A 110 -2.89 4.43 6.00
CA ASN A 110 -2.77 4.42 4.55
C ASN A 110 -1.42 4.98 4.10
N ASP A 111 -0.92 6.04 4.74
CA ASP A 111 0.40 6.62 4.46
C ASP A 111 1.51 5.60 4.69
N VAL A 112 1.49 4.91 5.84
CA VAL A 112 2.49 3.89 6.19
C VAL A 112 2.50 2.76 5.16
N LYS A 113 1.33 2.25 4.80
CA LYS A 113 1.18 1.20 3.78
C LYS A 113 1.73 1.68 2.43
N ASN A 114 1.34 2.88 1.98
CA ASN A 114 1.75 3.42 0.69
C ASN A 114 3.26 3.67 0.65
N HIS A 115 3.84 4.21 1.71
CA HIS A 115 5.27 4.44 1.82
C HIS A 115 6.06 3.14 1.82
N PHE A 116 5.57 2.12 2.55
CA PHE A 116 6.18 0.81 2.54
C PHE A 116 6.22 0.19 1.13
N PHE A 117 5.09 0.10 0.43
CA PHE A 117 5.04 -0.50 -0.91
C PHE A 117 5.65 0.39 -2.00
N GLY A 118 5.58 1.71 -1.85
CA GLY A 118 6.08 2.67 -2.82
C GLY A 118 7.60 2.83 -2.78
N ARG A 119 8.20 2.78 -1.59
CA ARG A 119 9.62 3.08 -1.34
C ARG A 119 10.35 1.96 -0.62
N LEU A 120 9.92 1.57 0.58
CA LEU A 120 10.71 0.68 1.44
C LEU A 120 10.84 -0.75 0.91
N GLN A 121 9.82 -1.29 0.25
CA GLN A 121 9.89 -2.62 -0.36
C GLN A 121 10.94 -2.67 -1.46
N LYS A 122 11.02 -1.62 -2.31
CA LYS A 122 12.03 -1.54 -3.38
C LYS A 122 13.44 -1.37 -2.82
N VAL A 123 13.59 -0.52 -1.81
CA VAL A 123 14.90 -0.27 -1.16
C VAL A 123 15.43 -1.53 -0.48
N ASN A 124 14.58 -2.35 0.16
CA ASN A 124 15.03 -3.61 0.77
C ASN A 124 15.45 -4.64 -0.28
N CYS A 125 14.77 -4.75 -1.43
CA CYS A 125 15.23 -5.62 -2.52
C CYS A 125 16.61 -5.22 -3.03
N ILE A 126 16.88 -3.91 -3.17
CA ILE A 126 18.19 -3.41 -3.64
C ILE A 126 19.30 -3.61 -2.60
N LYS A 127 19.00 -3.46 -1.31
CA LYS A 127 19.98 -3.67 -0.22
C LYS A 127 20.43 -5.13 -0.07
N GLU A 128 19.59 -6.08 -0.44
CA GLU A 128 20.00 -7.50 -0.46
C GLU A 128 20.94 -7.81 -1.64
N GLU A 129 20.77 -7.15 -2.79
CA GLU A 129 21.68 -7.30 -3.93
C GLU A 129 23.06 -6.67 -3.69
N THR A 130 23.16 -5.55 -2.98
CA THR A 130 24.46 -4.90 -2.70
C THR A 130 25.26 -5.60 -1.60
N ASN A 131 24.63 -6.41 -0.74
CA ASN A 131 25.35 -7.19 0.29
C ASN A 131 25.94 -8.50 -0.24
N LEU A 132 25.50 -9.00 -1.41
CA LEU A 132 26.05 -10.21 -2.02
C LEU A 132 27.35 -9.97 -2.81
N HIS A 133 27.65 -8.72 -3.20
CA HIS A 133 28.87 -8.41 -3.97
C HIS A 133 30.08 -8.05 -3.09
N THR A 134 29.90 -7.60 -1.85
CA THR A 134 31.03 -7.16 -1.01
C THR A 134 31.68 -8.29 -0.19
N THR A 135 31.12 -9.49 -0.14
CA THR A 135 31.72 -10.62 0.61
C THR A 135 32.63 -11.54 -0.20
N ASN A 136 32.96 -11.19 -1.45
CA ASN A 136 33.88 -11.96 -2.30
C ASN A 136 35.12 -11.18 -2.78
N ILE A 137 35.51 -10.11 -2.07
CA ILE A 137 36.86 -9.56 -2.26
C ILE A 137 37.84 -10.38 -1.41
N ILE A 138 38.60 -11.23 -2.10
CA ILE A 138 39.72 -11.97 -1.52
C ILE A 138 40.74 -10.96 -0.95
N PRO A 139 41.22 -11.12 0.30
CA PRO A 139 42.18 -10.20 0.93
C PRO A 139 43.55 -10.04 0.23
N SER A 140 43.80 -10.69 -0.90
CA SER A 140 45.10 -10.66 -1.59
C SER A 140 45.24 -9.57 -2.66
N GLU A 141 44.17 -8.84 -3.02
CA GLU A 141 44.26 -7.78 -4.04
C GLU A 141 44.22 -6.34 -3.50
N LEU A 142 44.20 -6.15 -2.17
CA LEU A 142 44.27 -4.80 -1.59
C LEU A 142 45.67 -4.18 -1.62
N SER A 143 46.69 -4.89 -2.10
CA SER A 143 48.07 -4.38 -2.21
C SER A 143 48.35 -3.60 -3.51
N THR A 144 47.47 -3.65 -4.52
CA THR A 144 47.79 -3.07 -5.84
C THR A 144 47.20 -1.68 -6.06
N LEU A 145 46.18 -1.28 -5.28
CA LEU A 145 45.47 0.01 -5.48
C LEU A 145 45.95 1.19 -4.60
N GLN A 146 47.11 1.09 -3.95
CA GLN A 146 47.78 2.26 -3.36
C GLN A 146 48.92 2.84 -4.23
N SER A 147 49.15 2.29 -5.44
CA SER A 147 50.29 2.70 -6.29
C SER A 147 49.93 3.54 -7.53
N ILE A 148 48.65 3.89 -7.77
CA ILE A 148 48.21 4.56 -9.02
C ILE A 148 47.93 6.06 -8.84
N PHE A 149 47.82 6.58 -7.62
CA PHE A 149 47.79 8.03 -7.39
C PHE A 149 49.15 8.53 -6.89
N LYS A 150 50.14 8.59 -7.79
CA LYS A 150 51.27 9.52 -7.62
C LYS A 150 51.05 10.69 -8.58
N PRO A 151 51.03 11.94 -8.09
CA PRO A 151 50.91 13.11 -8.95
C PRO A 151 52.18 13.24 -9.80
N VAL A 152 52.02 13.48 -11.10
CA VAL A 152 53.09 13.95 -11.99
C VAL A 152 53.17 15.47 -11.83
N GLU A 153 54.40 15.98 -11.79
CA GLU A 153 54.82 17.37 -11.53
C GLU A 153 54.02 18.46 -12.26
#